data_AF-A0AAW9EFH7-F1
#
_entry.id   AF-A0AAW9EFH7-F1
#
_cell.length_a   1.000
_cell.length_b   1.000
_cell.length_c   1.000
_cell.angle_alpha   90.00
_cell.angle_beta   90.00
_cell.angle_gamma   90.00
#
_symmetry.space_group_name_H-M   'P 1'
#
loop_
_entity.id
_entity.type
_entity.pdbx_description
1 polymer ?
#
loop_
_entity_poly.entity_id
_entity_poly.type
_entity_poly.pdbx_seq_one_letter_code
_entity_poly.pdbx_strand_id
1 'polypeptide(L)' 'MKGNVLIMAGGTGGHVFPALACAREFQARGYAVHWLG' A
#
# COMPACT_ATOMS: atom_id res chain seq x y z
N MET A 1 -17.19 7.47 2.97
CA MET A 1 -15.72 7.55 2.93
C MET A 1 -15.19 6.13 3.07
N LYS A 2 -14.31 5.64 2.19
CA LYS A 2 -13.72 4.30 2.41
C LYS A 2 -12.72 4.36 3.55
N GLY A 3 -12.43 3.20 4.15
CA GLY A 3 -11.56 3.10 5.33
C GLY A 3 -10.08 3.41 5.06
N ASN A 4 -9.29 3.38 6.13
CA ASN A 4 -7.85 3.56 6.07
C ASN A 4 -7.14 2.20 5.90
N VAL A 5 -6.07 2.17 5.11
CA VAL A 5 -5.21 1.00 4.91
C VAL A 5 -3.79 1.39 5.30
N LEU A 6 -3.20 0.67 6.26
CA LEU A 6 -1.77 0.78 6.58
C LEU A 6 -1.02 -0.35 5.86
N ILE A 7 -0.04 0.01 5.04
CA ILE A 7 0.84 -0.94 4.37
C ILE A 7 2.24 -0.80 4.96
N MET A 8 2.77 -1.91 5.47
CA MET A 8 4.14 -2.02 5.92
C MET A 8 4.90 -3.00 5.04
N ALA A 9 5.99 -2.57 4.43
CA ALA A 9 6.87 -3.44 3.66
C ALA A 9 8.31 -2.93 3.70
N GLY A 10 9.22 -3.86 3.99
CA GLY A 10 10.66 -3.65 3.98
C GLY A 10 11.39 -4.81 3.29
N GLY A 11 12.69 -4.64 3.05
CA GLY A 11 13.52 -5.59 2.29
C GLY A 11 13.84 -5.08 0.88
N THR A 12 14.24 -5.97 -0.03
CA THR A 12 14.57 -5.61 -1.41
C THR A 12 13.30 -5.46 -2.27
N GLY A 13 13.46 -5.22 -3.57
CA GLY A 13 12.36 -5.03 -4.51
C GLY A 13 11.30 -6.15 -4.46
N GLY A 14 11.67 -7.38 -4.10
CA GLY A 14 10.74 -8.51 -4.00
C GLY A 14 9.57 -8.30 -3.03
N HIS A 15 9.73 -7.47 -2.00
CA HIS A 15 8.66 -7.11 -1.06
C HIS A 15 8.07 -5.72 -1.34
N VAL A 16 8.91 -4.76 -1.71
CA VAL A 16 8.50 -3.35 -1.89
C VAL A 16 7.63 -3.19 -3.14
N PHE A 17 8.00 -3.79 -4.28
CA PHE A 17 7.21 -3.67 -5.51
C PHE A 17 5.78 -4.21 -5.40
N PRO A 18 5.53 -5.44 -4.88
CA PRO A 18 4.16 -5.91 -4.71
C PRO A 18 3.37 -5.09 -3.69
N ALA A 19 4.00 -4.62 -2.60
CA ALA A 19 3.33 -3.74 -1.63
C ALA A 19 2.88 -2.41 -2.27
N LEU A 20 3.72 -1.80 -3.12
CA LEU A 20 3.35 -0.61 -3.89
C LEU A 20 2.24 -0.88 -4.91
N ALA A 21 2.22 -2.05 -5.54
CA ALA A 21 1.14 -2.45 -6.45
C ALA A 21 -0.20 -2.53 -5.70
N CYS A 22 -0.21 -3.15 -4.52
CA CYS A 22 -1.39 -3.18 -3.64
C CYS A 22 -1.80 -1.77 -3.20
N ALA A 23 -0.85 -0.91 -2.81
CA ALA A 23 -1.12 0.47 -2.41
C ALA A 23 -1.87 1.25 -3.50
N ARG A 24 -1.41 1.12 -4.75
CA ARG A 24 -2.04 1.77 -5.91
C ARG A 24 -3.46 1.26 -6.15
N GLU A 25 -3.69 -0.04 -6.01
CA GLU A 25 -5.03 -0.61 -6.17
C GLU A 25 -6.00 -0.13 -5.07
N PHE A 26 -5.54 -0.04 -3.82
CA PHE A 26 -6.35 0.52 -2.73
C PHE A 26 -6.67 2.01 -2.96
N GLN A 27 -5.69 2.79 -3.43
CA GLN A 27 -5.92 4.19 -3.82
C GLN A 27 -6.92 4.31 -4.98
N ALA A 28 -6.79 3.49 -6.01
CA ALA A 28 -7.73 3.46 -7.15
C ALA A 28 -9.15 3.10 -6.72
N ARG A 29 -9.28 2.24 -5.70
CA ARG A 29 -10.58 1.93 -5.08
C ARG A 29 -11.08 3.04 -4.17
N GLY A 30 -10.30 4.07 -3.86
CA GLY A 30 -10.69 5.22 -3.03
C GLY A 30 -10.45 5.05 -1.53
N TYR A 31 -9.59 4.11 -1.11
CA TYR A 31 -9.13 4.01 0.27
C TYR A 31 -8.04 5.05 0.55
N ALA A 32 -7.96 5.52 1.80
CA ALA A 32 -6.82 6.29 2.28
C ALA A 32 -5.68 5.33 2.63
N VAL A 33 -4.57 5.41 1.91
CA VAL A 33 -3.42 4.51 2.09
C VAL A 33 -2.30 5.23 2.85
N HIS A 34 -1.82 4.59 3.91
CA HIS A 34 -0.69 5.01 4.71
C HIS A 34 0.43 3.99 4.54
N TRP A 35 1.67 4.48 4.47
CA TRP A 35 2.86 3.66 4.33
C TRP A 35 3.69 3.71 5.59
N LEU A 36 4.18 2.56 6.04
CA LEU A 36 5.15 2.42 7.12
C LEU A 36 6.33 1.60 6.60
N GLY A 37 7.43 2.29 6.29
CA GLY A 37 8.66 1.68 5.79
C GLY A 37 9.57 1.26 6.92
#